data_AF-A0A150PLI9-F1
#
_entry.id   AF-A0A150PLI9-F1
#
_cell.length_a   1.000
_cell.length_b   1.000
_cell.length_c   1.000
_cell.angle_alpha   90.00
_cell.angle_beta   90.00
_cell.angle_gamma   90.00
#
_symmetry.space_group_name_H-M   'P 1'
#
loop_
_entity.id
_entity.type
_entity.pdbx_description
1 polymer ?
#
loop_
_entity_poly.entity_id
_entity_poly.type
_entity_poly.pdbx_seq_one_letter_code
_entity_poly.pdbx_strand_id
1 'polypeptide(L)'
;MAVGEGLLAVLKADDLAVPQYLGLAARLLGWRELGQALVELGRRDLLHHDAMVAAMAAVHGCVHPSPLEEALRGSGDPRLRRIALEALVQAASPKNGWTADRRALLEERYRKDRSPAVAGPASFVTPP
;
A
#
# COMPACT_ATOMS: atom_id res chain seq x y z
N MET A 1 -0.36 28.39 5.52
CA MET A 1 -0.80 27.03 5.22
C MET A 1 -0.78 26.85 3.72
N ALA A 2 0.06 25.96 3.19
CA ALA A 2 -0.01 25.65 1.75
C ALA A 2 -1.37 24.99 1.49
N VAL A 3 -2.09 25.41 0.43
CA VAL A 3 -3.47 24.96 0.13
C VAL A 3 -3.60 23.42 0.13
N GLY A 4 -2.55 22.71 -0.31
CA GLY A 4 -2.50 21.24 -0.31
C GLY A 4 -2.56 20.60 1.08
N GLU A 5 -1.88 21.15 2.08
CA GLU A 5 -1.90 20.61 3.46
C GLU A 5 -3.27 20.83 4.11
N GLY A 6 -3.87 22.00 3.88
CA GLY A 6 -5.22 22.31 4.34
C GLY A 6 -6.27 21.38 3.74
N LEU A 7 -6.21 21.17 2.42
CA LEU A 7 -7.11 20.25 1.72
C LEU A 7 -6.93 18.80 2.21
N LEU A 8 -5.68 18.36 2.41
CA LEU A 8 -5.40 17.02 2.91
C LEU A 8 -6.00 16.77 4.29
N ALA A 9 -5.93 17.76 5.19
CA ALA A 9 -6.52 17.67 6.53
C ALA A 9 -8.05 17.58 6.48
N VAL A 10 -8.70 18.33 5.59
CA VAL A 10 -10.16 18.28 5.39
C VAL A 10 -10.57 16.91 4.86
N LEU A 11 -9.90 16.41 3.82
CA LEU A 11 -10.21 15.09 3.23
C LEU A 11 -9.98 13.94 4.23
N LYS A 12 -8.96 14.04 5.10
CA LYS A 12 -8.69 13.03 6.13
C LYS A 12 -9.81 12.88 7.15
N ALA A 13 -10.54 13.96 7.42
CA ALA A 13 -11.63 13.99 8.39
C ALA A 13 -12.96 13.46 7.81
N ASP A 14 -13.07 13.31 6.50
CA ASP A 14 -14.28 12.86 5.80
C ASP A 14 -14.14 11.41 5.32
N ASP A 15 -14.94 10.52 5.89
CA ASP A 15 -14.93 9.09 5.58
C ASP A 15 -15.39 8.78 4.15
N LEU A 16 -16.17 9.68 3.55
CA LEU A 16 -16.61 9.56 2.16
C LEU A 16 -15.52 9.99 1.17
N ALA A 17 -14.49 10.68 1.64
CA ALA A 17 -13.43 11.23 0.83
C ALA A 17 -12.15 10.40 0.84
N VAL A 18 -12.18 9.17 1.37
CA VAL A 18 -10.99 8.31 1.54
C VAL A 18 -10.21 8.09 0.23
N PRO A 19 -10.83 7.81 -0.93
CA PRO A 19 -10.10 7.71 -2.19
C PRO A 19 -9.37 9.00 -2.59
N GLN A 20 -10.02 10.15 -2.41
CA GLN A 20 -9.47 11.48 -2.72
C GLN A 20 -8.34 11.84 -1.75
N TYR A 21 -8.53 11.54 -0.46
CA TYR A 21 -7.52 11.66 0.57
C TYR A 21 -6.27 10.85 0.17
N LEU A 22 -6.40 9.58 -0.18
CA LEU A 22 -5.28 8.73 -0.59
C LEU A 22 -4.59 9.24 -1.86
N GLY A 23 -5.37 9.70 -2.84
CA GLY A 23 -4.83 10.28 -4.08
C GLY A 23 -3.99 11.54 -3.85
N LEU A 24 -4.38 12.39 -2.89
CA LEU A 24 -3.61 13.57 -2.50
C LEU A 24 -2.46 13.22 -1.55
N ALA A 25 -2.69 12.31 -0.61
CA ALA A 25 -1.70 11.82 0.35
C ALA A 25 -0.47 11.24 -0.36
N ALA A 26 -0.67 10.46 -1.44
CA ALA A 26 0.42 9.89 -2.23
C ALA A 26 1.37 10.94 -2.83
N ARG A 27 0.89 12.18 -3.04
CA ARG A 27 1.65 13.28 -3.66
C ARG A 27 2.31 14.18 -2.63
N LEU A 28 1.72 14.29 -1.45
CA LEU A 28 2.16 15.23 -0.40
C LEU A 28 2.92 14.54 0.74
N LEU A 29 2.68 13.26 0.98
CA LEU A 29 3.26 12.52 2.10
C LEU A 29 4.46 11.70 1.68
N GLY A 30 5.42 11.57 2.59
CA GLY A 30 6.47 10.56 2.52
C GLY A 30 5.93 9.16 2.75
N TRP A 31 6.75 8.14 2.47
CA TRP A 31 6.35 6.73 2.61
C TRP A 31 5.89 6.40 4.04
N ARG A 32 6.49 7.03 5.05
CA ARG A 32 6.21 6.74 6.46
C ARG A 32 4.83 7.29 6.85
N GLU A 33 4.55 8.52 6.47
CA GLU A 33 3.28 9.19 6.73
C GLU A 33 2.14 8.53 5.93
N LEU A 34 2.43 8.09 4.69
CA LEU A 34 1.49 7.29 3.89
C LEU A 34 1.21 5.92 4.55
N GLY A 35 2.24 5.22 5.04
CA GLY A 35 2.08 3.96 5.75
C GLY A 35 1.21 4.11 7.01
N GLN A 36 1.44 5.15 7.80
CA GLN A 36 0.61 5.49 8.95
C GLN A 36 -0.84 5.78 8.56
N ALA A 37 -1.05 6.54 7.48
CA ALA A 37 -2.38 6.82 6.96
C ALA A 37 -3.13 5.54 6.56
N LEU A 38 -2.47 4.60 5.88
CA LEU A 38 -3.06 3.33 5.50
C LEU A 38 -3.43 2.48 6.72
N VAL A 39 -2.52 2.39 7.70
CA VAL A 39 -2.78 1.67 8.95
C VAL A 39 -3.98 2.25 9.69
N GLU A 40 -4.07 3.58 9.77
CA GLU A 40 -5.19 4.26 10.42
C GLU A 40 -6.53 3.99 9.70
N LEU A 41 -6.54 4.05 8.37
CA LEU A 41 -7.73 3.70 7.58
C LEU A 41 -8.14 2.23 7.79
N GLY A 42 -7.17 1.31 7.90
CA GLY A 42 -7.44 -0.09 8.23
C GLY A 42 -8.06 -0.26 9.62
N ARG A 43 -7.55 0.46 10.63
CA ARG A 43 -8.12 0.45 11.99
C ARG A 43 -9.55 0.99 12.06
N ARG A 44 -9.86 1.98 11.22
CA ARG A 44 -11.20 2.60 11.12
C ARG A 44 -12.15 1.82 10.21
N ASP A 45 -11.70 0.70 9.65
CA ASP A 45 -12.43 -0.11 8.67
C ASP A 45 -12.82 0.63 7.38
N LEU A 46 -12.06 1.67 7.03
CA LEU A 46 -12.30 2.51 5.86
C LEU A 46 -11.58 2.04 4.59
N LEU A 47 -10.88 0.89 4.65
CA LEU A 47 -10.30 0.24 3.48
C LEU A 47 -11.35 -0.61 2.75
N HIS A 48 -12.47 0.02 2.38
CA HIS A 48 -13.48 -0.55 1.49
C HIS A 48 -12.95 -0.64 0.04
N HIS A 49 -13.75 -1.17 -0.88
CA HIS A 49 -13.31 -1.48 -2.25
C HIS A 49 -12.60 -0.30 -2.96
N ASP A 50 -13.26 0.85 -3.07
CA ASP A 50 -12.68 2.02 -3.75
C ASP A 50 -11.45 2.59 -3.02
N ALA A 51 -11.46 2.55 -1.68
CA ALA A 51 -10.31 2.95 -0.89
C ALA A 51 -9.11 2.02 -1.10
N MET A 52 -9.35 0.71 -1.27
CA MET A 52 -8.30 -0.26 -1.62
C MET A 52 -7.70 0.01 -2.99
N VAL A 53 -8.54 0.32 -3.99
CA VAL A 53 -8.07 0.71 -5.33
C VAL A 53 -7.20 1.97 -5.26
N ALA A 54 -7.66 2.99 -4.53
CA ALA A 54 -6.91 4.23 -4.34
C ALA A 54 -5.59 4.00 -3.56
N ALA A 55 -5.59 3.12 -2.55
CA ALA A 55 -4.40 2.77 -1.78
C ALA A 55 -3.34 2.08 -2.64
N MET A 56 -3.74 1.13 -3.49
CA MET A 56 -2.82 0.47 -4.43
C MET A 56 -2.24 1.47 -5.44
N ALA A 57 -3.06 2.38 -5.97
CA ALA A 57 -2.58 3.46 -6.84
C ALA A 57 -1.63 4.43 -6.12
N ALA A 58 -1.90 4.74 -4.84
CA ALA A 58 -1.02 5.57 -4.01
C ALA A 58 0.36 4.93 -3.82
N VAL A 59 0.42 3.60 -3.64
CA VAL A 59 1.69 2.86 -3.55
C VAL A 59 2.53 3.00 -4.82
N HIS A 60 1.90 2.97 -6.01
CA HIS A 60 2.62 3.15 -7.28
C HIS A 60 3.29 4.51 -7.39
N GLY A 61 2.70 5.54 -6.79
CA GLY A 61 3.28 6.89 -6.71
C GLY A 61 4.34 7.06 -5.61
N CYS A 62 4.54 6.07 -4.74
CA CYS A 62 5.47 6.17 -3.63
C CYS A 62 6.94 6.07 -4.08
N VAL A 63 7.77 7.02 -3.64
CA VAL A 63 9.21 7.07 -3.95
C VAL A 63 9.99 5.92 -3.31
N HIS A 64 9.55 5.48 -2.12
CA HIS A 64 10.23 4.44 -1.34
C HIS A 64 9.28 3.27 -1.03
N PRO A 65 9.02 2.41 -2.03
CA PRO A 65 8.07 1.30 -1.87
C PRO A 65 8.57 0.19 -0.95
N SER A 66 9.88 -0.08 -0.86
CA SER A 66 10.40 -1.15 0.02
C SER A 66 10.20 -0.87 1.52
N PRO A 67 10.52 0.33 2.06
CA PRO A 67 10.18 0.65 3.45
C PRO A 67 8.68 0.63 3.73
N LEU A 68 7.84 1.02 2.76
CA LEU A 68 6.39 0.95 2.88
C LEU A 68 5.88 -0.50 2.95
N GLU A 69 6.42 -1.38 2.11
CA GLU A 69 6.16 -2.83 2.17
C GLU A 69 6.48 -3.38 3.55
N GLU A 70 7.67 -3.09 4.06
CA GLU A 70 8.14 -3.60 5.34
C GLU A 70 7.26 -3.14 6.52
N ALA A 71 6.80 -1.89 6.47
CA ALA A 71 5.89 -1.35 7.49
C ALA A 71 4.51 -2.03 7.50
N LEU A 72 4.04 -2.53 6.34
CA LEU A 72 2.69 -3.06 6.18
C LEU A 72 2.61 -4.59 6.22
N ARG A 73 3.68 -5.30 5.83
CA ARG A 73 3.70 -6.77 5.67
C ARG A 73 3.34 -7.54 6.94
N GLY A 74 3.69 -7.01 8.10
CA GLY A 74 3.47 -7.63 9.41
C GLY A 74 2.08 -7.40 10.00
N SER A 75 1.21 -6.65 9.30
CA SER A 75 -0.11 -6.30 9.82
C SER A 75 -1.03 -7.51 9.97
N GLY A 76 -1.83 -7.51 11.03
CA GLY A 76 -2.93 -8.48 11.20
C GLY A 76 -4.04 -8.32 10.15
N ASP A 77 -4.21 -7.11 9.59
CA ASP A 77 -5.22 -6.83 8.57
C ASP A 77 -4.76 -7.33 7.18
N PRO A 78 -5.49 -8.28 6.55
CA PRO A 78 -5.14 -8.76 5.21
C PRO A 78 -5.17 -7.66 4.13
N ARG A 79 -5.95 -6.60 4.30
CA ARG A 79 -6.00 -5.46 3.36
C ARG A 79 -4.67 -4.72 3.33
N LEU A 80 -4.07 -4.49 4.50
CA LEU A 80 -2.76 -3.86 4.62
C LEU A 80 -1.66 -4.74 4.03
N ARG A 81 -1.72 -6.06 4.26
CA ARG A 81 -0.79 -7.00 3.61
C ARG A 81 -0.97 -7.07 2.10
N ARG A 82 -2.19 -6.90 1.58
CA ARG A 82 -2.44 -6.80 0.13
C ARG A 82 -1.84 -5.54 -0.47
N ILE A 83 -1.86 -4.42 0.25
CA ILE A 83 -1.19 -3.18 -0.14
C ILE A 83 0.33 -3.33 -0.05
N ALA A 84 0.85 -4.05 0.95
CA ALA A 84 2.27 -4.39 1.08
C ALA A 84 2.78 -5.21 -0.12
N LEU A 85 2.00 -6.19 -0.60
CA LEU A 85 2.30 -6.92 -1.83
C LEU A 85 2.43 -5.99 -3.04
N GLU A 86 1.55 -4.99 -3.15
CA GLU A 86 1.63 -4.00 -4.24
C GLU A 86 2.94 -3.18 -4.15
N ALA A 87 3.37 -2.86 -2.93
CA ALA A 87 4.64 -2.17 -2.69
C ALA A 87 5.85 -3.05 -3.02
N LEU A 88 5.79 -4.36 -2.78
CA LEU A 88 6.81 -5.30 -3.24
C LEU A 88 6.94 -5.29 -4.77
N VAL A 89 5.81 -5.38 -5.48
CA VAL A 89 5.78 -5.37 -6.95
C VAL A 89 6.32 -4.04 -7.48
N GLN A 90 5.89 -2.92 -6.90
CA GLN A 90 6.40 -1.60 -7.27
C GLN A 90 7.90 -1.45 -6.96
N ALA A 91 8.40 -2.02 -5.87
CA ALA A 91 9.83 -2.04 -5.57
C ALA A 91 10.64 -2.84 -6.60
N ALA A 92 10.02 -3.85 -7.23
CA ALA A 92 10.59 -4.68 -8.27
C ALA A 92 10.38 -4.12 -9.69
N SER A 93 9.87 -2.88 -9.85
CA SER A 93 9.65 -2.26 -11.17
C SER A 93 10.92 -2.26 -12.04
N PRO A 94 10.81 -2.06 -13.37
CA PRO A 94 11.81 -2.44 -14.36
C PRO A 94 13.26 -2.00 -14.10
N LYS A 95 13.47 -0.90 -13.36
CA LYS A 95 14.81 -0.38 -13.04
C LYS A 95 15.48 -1.11 -11.85
N ASN A 96 14.69 -1.68 -10.95
CA ASN A 96 15.16 -2.28 -9.69
C ASN A 96 15.09 -3.81 -9.70
N GLY A 97 14.21 -4.40 -10.51
CA GLY A 97 14.12 -5.83 -10.78
C GLY A 97 13.75 -6.71 -9.59
N TRP A 98 13.62 -8.01 -9.86
CA TRP A 98 13.40 -9.02 -8.82
C TRP A 98 14.75 -9.54 -8.31
N THR A 99 15.08 -9.20 -7.06
CA THR A 99 16.24 -9.75 -6.35
C THR A 99 15.92 -11.11 -5.74
N ALA A 100 16.94 -11.83 -5.26
CA ALA A 100 16.75 -13.07 -4.52
C ALA A 100 15.83 -12.86 -3.30
N ASP A 101 16.07 -11.81 -2.52
CA ASP A 101 15.28 -11.49 -1.33
C ASP A 101 13.81 -11.18 -1.66
N ARG A 102 13.56 -10.43 -2.74
CA ARG A 102 12.18 -10.12 -3.18
C ARG A 102 11.44 -11.37 -3.63
N ARG A 103 12.12 -12.26 -4.36
CA ARG A 103 11.55 -13.56 -4.75
C ARG A 103 11.24 -14.42 -3.52
N ALA A 104 12.19 -14.56 -2.60
CA ALA A 104 11.96 -15.30 -1.35
C ALA A 104 10.77 -14.73 -0.57
N LEU A 105 10.66 -13.40 -0.48
CA LEU A 105 9.54 -12.73 0.18
C LEU A 105 8.19 -13.03 -0.51
N LEU A 106 8.14 -13.01 -1.85
CA LEU A 106 6.95 -13.39 -2.60
C LEU A 106 6.54 -14.85 -2.34
N GLU A 107 7.50 -15.78 -2.43
CA GLU A 107 7.24 -17.22 -2.30
C GLU A 107 6.89 -17.65 -0.87
N GLU A 108 7.63 -17.14 0.11
CA GLU A 108 7.54 -17.62 1.48
C GLU A 108 6.49 -16.87 2.31
N ARG A 109 6.22 -15.60 1.99
CA ARG A 109 5.25 -14.79 2.72
C ARG A 109 3.96 -14.60 1.95
N TYR A 110 4.02 -13.96 0.79
CA TYR A 110 2.80 -13.50 0.14
C TYR A 110 1.99 -14.63 -0.51
N ARG A 111 2.63 -15.56 -1.22
CA ARG A 111 1.94 -16.73 -1.81
C ARG A 111 1.42 -17.72 -0.78
N LYS A 112 1.99 -17.71 0.43
CA LYS A 112 1.59 -18.55 1.56
C LYS A 112 0.75 -17.79 2.59
N ASP A 113 0.27 -16.58 2.27
CA ASP A 113 -0.56 -15.80 3.18
C ASP A 113 -1.85 -16.57 3.51
N ARG A 114 -2.31 -16.48 4.76
CA ARG A 114 -3.54 -17.14 5.20
C ARG A 114 -4.79 -16.55 4.54
N SER A 115 -4.72 -15.31 4.08
CA SER A 115 -5.82 -14.64 3.40
C SER A 115 -5.77 -14.92 1.90
N PRO A 116 -6.85 -15.49 1.31
CA PRO A 116 -6.97 -15.63 -0.14
C PRO A 116 -6.87 -14.30 -0.88
N ALA A 117 -7.27 -13.18 -0.24
CA ALA A 117 -7.17 -11.84 -0.82
C ALA A 117 -5.72 -11.37 -1.01
N VAL A 118 -4.76 -11.99 -0.34
CA VAL A 118 -3.32 -11.71 -0.47
C VAL A 118 -2.66 -12.81 -1.32
N ALA A 119 -2.85 -14.08 -0.94
CA ALA A 119 -2.21 -15.22 -1.61
C ALA A 119 -2.66 -15.41 -3.06
N GLY A 120 -3.93 -15.15 -3.35
CA GLY A 120 -4.48 -15.21 -4.71
C GLY A 120 -3.71 -14.28 -5.65
N PRO A 121 -3.75 -12.95 -5.44
CA PRO A 121 -2.97 -12.01 -6.24
C PRO A 121 -1.47 -12.31 -6.28
N ALA A 122 -0.87 -12.71 -5.15
CA ALA A 122 0.56 -13.05 -5.09
C ALA A 122 0.95 -14.23 -6.00
N SER A 123 0.03 -15.19 -6.19
CA SER A 123 0.25 -16.35 -7.05
C SER A 123 0.32 -15.98 -8.54
N PHE A 124 -0.26 -14.84 -8.92
CA PHE A 124 -0.22 -14.31 -10.29
C PHE A 124 0.88 -13.27 -10.53
N VAL A 125 1.68 -12.94 -9.52
CA VAL A 125 2.90 -12.15 -9.71
C VAL A 125 3.96 -13.06 -10.31
N THR A 126 4.45 -12.74 -11.51
CA THR A 126 5.48 -13.51 -12.23
C THR A 126 6.78 -12.71 -12.35
N PRO A 127 7.75 -12.94 -11.44
CA PRO A 127 9.10 -12.44 -11.62
C PRO A 127 9.69 -12.92 -12.96
N PRO A 128 10.46 -12.08 -13.68
CA PRO A 128 11.18 -12.50 -14.89
C PRO A 128 12.38 -13.38 -14.56
#